data_AF-A0A1Q6RII7-F1
#
_entry.id   AF-A0A1Q6RII7-F1
#
_cell.length_a   1.000
_cell.length_b   1.000
_cell.length_c   1.000
_cell.angle_alpha   90.00
_cell.angle_beta   90.00
_cell.angle_gamma   90.00
#
_symmetry.space_group_name_H-M   'P 1'
#
loop_
_entity.id
_entity.type
_entity.pdbx_description
1 polymer ?
#
loop_
_entity_poly.entity_id
_entity_poly.type
_entity_poly.pdbx_seq_one_letter_code
_entity_poly.pdbx_strand_id
1 'polypeptide(L)' 'MYKRLRDMREDKDLKQREMAEILNVSQTTYSRYESGELDIPSAALIKLADFYNVSVDYILGRVDE' A
#
# COMPACT_ATOMS: atom_id res chain seq x y z
N MET A 1 3.11 0.76 11.04
CA MET A 1 3.36 -0.34 10.10
C MET A 1 2.06 -0.74 9.42
N TYR A 2 2.00 -0.69 8.09
CA TYR A 2 0.81 -1.05 7.31
C TYR A 2 0.91 -2.53 6.89
N LYS A 3 0.61 -3.42 7.84
CA LYS A 3 0.78 -4.87 7.64
C LYS A 3 -0.01 -5.38 6.42
N ARG A 4 -1.27 -4.98 6.29
CA ARG A 4 -2.14 -5.39 5.16
C ARG A 4 -1.63 -4.96 3.81
N LEU A 5 -0.97 -3.79 3.72
CA LEU A 5 -0.38 -3.34 2.47
C LEU A 5 0.74 -4.27 2.01
N ARG A 6 1.58 -4.70 2.97
CA ARG A 6 2.65 -5.67 2.72
C ARG A 6 2.08 -7.04 2.36
N ASP A 7 1.11 -7.54 3.14
CA ASP A 7 0.51 -8.86 2.94
C ASP A 7 -0.14 -8.94 1.54
N MET A 8 -0.97 -7.96 1.17
CA MET A 8 -1.60 -7.92 -0.17
C MET A 8 -0.59 -7.80 -1.32
N ARG A 9 0.54 -7.12 -1.10
CA ARG A 9 1.61 -7.06 -2.09
C ARG A 9 2.25 -8.43 -2.29
N GLU A 10 2.56 -9.13 -1.19
CA GLU A 10 3.16 -10.46 -1.20
C GLU A 10 2.19 -11.50 -1.78
N ASP A 11 0.90 -11.43 -1.49
CA ASP A 11 -0.14 -12.31 -2.06
C ASP A 11 -0.29 -12.17 -3.58
N LYS A 12 0.07 -11.01 -4.15
CA LYS A 12 0.11 -10.78 -5.60
C LYS A 12 1.48 -11.05 -6.23
N ASP A 13 2.45 -11.60 -5.48
CA ASP A 13 3.84 -11.81 -5.91
C ASP A 13 4.56 -10.54 -6.40
N LEU A 14 4.15 -9.37 -5.91
CA LEU A 14 4.69 -8.08 -6.34
C LEU A 14 5.90 -7.67 -5.49
N LYS A 15 6.93 -7.14 -6.15
CA LYS A 15 8.05 -6.48 -5.50
C LYS A 15 7.68 -5.06 -5.11
N GLN A 16 8.34 -4.53 -4.08
CA GLN A 16 8.18 -3.13 -3.67
C GLN A 16 8.45 -2.13 -4.81
N ARG A 17 9.35 -2.47 -5.73
CA ARG A 17 9.64 -1.64 -6.92
C ARG A 17 8.44 -1.55 -7.86
N GLU A 18 7.72 -2.65 -8.07
CA GLU A 18 6.56 -2.69 -8.97
C GLU A 18 5.40 -1.88 -8.39
N MET A 19 5.18 -1.96 -7.08
CA MET A 19 4.21 -1.10 -6.40
C MET A 19 4.60 0.38 -6.43
N ALA A 20 5.88 0.69 -6.33
CA ALA A 20 6.38 2.05 -6.44
C ALA A 20 6.15 2.62 -7.86
N GLU A 21 6.35 1.82 -8.90
CA GLU A 21 6.03 2.18 -10.29
C GLU A 21 4.52 2.43 -10.46
N ILE A 22 3.66 1.57 -9.92
CA ILE A 22 2.20 1.76 -9.92
C ILE A 22 1.83 3.08 -9.26
N LEU A 23 2.44 3.42 -8.12
CA LEU A 23 2.15 4.66 -7.40
C LEU A 23 2.90 5.89 -7.90
N ASN A 24 3.79 5.72 -8.89
CA ASN A 24 4.67 6.77 -9.39
C ASN A 24 5.51 7.43 -8.28
N VAL A 25 6.13 6.60 -7.44
CA VAL A 25 7.04 7.01 -6.35
C VAL A 25 8.34 6.21 -6.40
N SER A 26 9.32 6.57 -5.58
CA SER A 26 10.53 5.75 -5.45
C SER A 26 10.27 4.46 -4.66
N GLN A 27 11.03 3.40 -4.91
CA GLN A 27 10.94 2.15 -4.14
C GLN A 27 11.18 2.40 -2.63
N THR A 28 12.08 3.33 -2.28
CA THR A 28 12.32 3.74 -0.89
C THR A 28 11.08 4.38 -0.28
N THR A 29 10.38 5.24 -1.02
CA THR A 29 9.13 5.88 -0.58
C THR A 29 8.08 4.82 -0.28
N TYR A 30 7.89 3.86 -1.18
CA TYR A 30 6.94 2.76 -0.98
C TYR A 30 7.33 1.86 0.20
N SER A 31 8.62 1.56 0.37
CA SER A 31 9.11 0.79 1.52
C SER A 31 8.80 1.49 2.85
N ARG A 32 8.97 2.82 2.92
CA ARG A 32 8.61 3.63 4.09
C ARG A 32 7.12 3.70 4.33
N TYR A 33 6.31 3.65 3.27
CA TYR A 33 4.86 3.46 3.41
C TYR A 33 4.57 2.13 4.11
N GLU A 34 5.13 0.99 3.64
CA GLU A 34 4.86 -0.31 4.28
C GLU A 34 5.32 -0.38 5.75
N SER A 35 6.51 0.16 6.06
CA SER A 35 7.01 0.19 7.43
C SER A 35 6.24 1.15 8.34
N GLY A 36 5.56 2.15 7.76
CA GLY A 36 4.90 3.23 8.49
C GLY A 36 5.86 4.29 9.01
N GLU A 37 7.08 4.35 8.46
CA GLU A 37 8.01 5.46 8.67
C GLU A 37 7.57 6.74 7.96
N LEU A 38 6.74 6.60 6.92
CA LEU A 38 6.18 7.71 6.16
C LEU A 38 4.67 7.53 6.03
N ASP A 39 3.92 8.60 6.28
CA ASP A 39 2.48 8.61 6.05
C ASP A 39 2.15 8.48 4.56
N ILE A 40 1.11 7.73 4.27
CA ILE A 40 0.63 7.50 2.91
C ILE A 40 -0.30 8.65 2.51
N PRO A 41 0.01 9.42 1.45
CA PRO A 41 -0.89 10.46 0.97
C PRO A 41 -2.25 9.87 0.58
N SER A 42 -3.33 10.62 0.80
CA SER A 42 -4.69 10.18 0.47
C SER A 42 -4.85 9.73 -0.99
N ALA A 43 -4.20 10.42 -1.93
CA ALA A 43 -4.19 10.03 -3.35
C ALA A 43 -3.57 8.64 -3.59
N ALA A 44 -2.50 8.29 -2.86
CA ALA A 44 -1.89 6.97 -2.94
C ALA A 44 -2.77 5.91 -2.27
N LEU A 45 -3.42 6.23 -1.15
CA LEU A 45 -4.38 5.33 -0.49
C LEU A 45 -5.56 4.99 -1.40
N ILE A 46 -6.14 5.99 -2.07
CA ILE A 46 -7.24 5.78 -3.04
C ILE A 46 -6.76 4.87 -4.17
N LYS A 47 -5.58 5.13 -4.75
CA LYS A 47 -5.03 4.31 -5.83
C LYS A 47 -4.75 2.87 -5.39
N LEU A 48 -4.28 2.66 -4.17
CA LEU A 48 -4.08 1.33 -3.58
C LEU A 48 -5.42 0.61 -3.37
N ALA A 49 -6.42 1.32 -2.83
CA ALA A 49 -7.77 0.80 -2.63
C ALA A 49 -8.37 0.32 -3.96
N ASP A 50 -8.28 1.14 -5.01
CA ASP A 50 -8.74 0.79 -6.36
C ASP A 50 -7.96 -0.40 -6.95
N PHE A 51 -6.64 -0.44 -6.78
CA PHE A 51 -5.78 -1.51 -7.31
C PHE A 51 -6.03 -2.87 -6.65
N TYR A 52 -6.28 -2.88 -5.34
CA TYR A 52 -6.57 -4.10 -4.59
C TYR A 52 -8.06 -4.43 -4.54
N ASN A 53 -8.93 -3.53 -5.03
CA ASN A 53 -10.39 -3.62 -4.94
C ASN A 53 -10.87 -3.81 -3.49
N VAL A 54 -10.33 -2.98 -2.60
CA VAL A 54 -10.64 -2.95 -1.16
C VAL A 54 -10.93 -1.52 -0.71
N SER A 55 -11.48 -1.33 0.49
CA SER A 55 -11.66 0.01 1.05
C SER A 55 -10.34 0.58 1.59
N VAL A 56 -10.24 1.91 1.69
CA VAL A 56 -9.13 2.56 2.40
C VAL A 56 -9.13 2.16 3.88
N ASP A 57 -10.31 1.99 4.49
CA ASP A 57 -10.44 1.51 5.87
C ASP A 57 -9.84 0.11 6.06
N TYR A 58 -9.95 -0.76 5.05
CA TYR A 58 -9.25 -2.05 5.05
C TYR A 58 -7.74 -1.86 5.00
N ILE A 59 -7.20 -0.99 4.15
CA ILE A 59 -5.74 -0.74 4.10
C ILE A 59 -5.24 -0.20 5.46
N LEU A 60 -6.01 0.68 6.08
CA LEU A 60 -5.68 1.34 7.36
C LEU A 60 -5.94 0.46 8.59
N GLY A 61 -6.51 -0.74 8.44
CA GLY A 61 -6.77 -1.65 9.57
C GLY A 61 -7.98 -1.27 10.43
N ARG A 62 -8.95 -0.51 9.90
CA ARG A 62 -10.13 -0.06 10.64
C ARG A 62 -11.31 -1.03 10.57
N VAL A 63 -11.32 -1.93 9.59
CA VAL A 63 -12.35 -2.97 9.37
C VAL A 63 -11.66 -4.28 8.98
N ASP A 64 -12.20 -5.45 9.29
CA ASP A 64 -11.59 -6.74 8.90
C ASP A 64 -12.12 -7.30 7.56
N GLU A 65 -13.15 -6.66 7.01
CA GLU A 65 -13.85 -7.00 5.76
C GLU A 65 -13.82 -5.84 4.75
#